data_AF-A0A851XLY4-F1
#
_entry.id   AF-A0A851XLY4-F1
#
_cell.length_a   1.000
_cell.length_b   1.000
_cell.length_c   1.000
_cell.angle_alpha   90.00
_cell.angle_beta   90.00
_cell.angle_gamma   90.00
#
_symmetry.space_group_name_H-M   'P 1'
#
loop_
_entity.id
_entity.type
_entity.pdbx_description
1 polymer ?
#
loop_
_entity_poly.entity_id
_entity_poly.type
_entity_poly.pdbx_seq_one_letter_code
_entity_poly.pdbx_strand_id
1 'polypeptide(L)'
;MVDVSIQDLKQQFDQEIKLMAKCQHENLVELLGFSSDGAQPCLVYEYMPNGSLLDRLACLDDTPPISWNTRCKIVQGTANGINFLHESNHIHRDIKR
;
A
#
# COMPACT_ATOMS: atom_id res chain seq x y z
N MET A 1 8.18 14.23 -15.38
CA MET A 1 8.84 12.93 -15.14
C MET A 1 9.94 13.23 -14.15
N VAL A 2 9.73 12.91 -12.87
CA VAL A 2 10.69 13.24 -11.81
C VAL A 2 11.85 12.26 -11.97
N ASP A 3 13.04 12.78 -12.23
CA ASP A 3 14.27 12.00 -12.23
C ASP A 3 14.59 11.68 -10.77
N VAL A 4 14.04 10.56 -10.27
CA VAL A 4 14.28 10.11 -8.90
C VAL A 4 15.68 9.53 -8.86
N SER A 5 16.57 10.13 -8.07
CA SER A 5 17.93 9.64 -7.97
C SER A 5 17.93 8.22 -7.39
N ILE A 6 18.90 7.39 -7.78
CA ILE A 6 19.09 6.03 -7.22
C ILE A 6 19.18 6.07 -5.68
N GLN A 7 19.69 7.17 -5.13
CA GLN A 7 19.83 7.39 -3.70
C GLN A 7 18.46 7.60 -3.03
N ASP A 8 17.55 8.35 -3.66
CA ASP A 8 16.19 8.58 -3.17
C ASP A 8 15.36 7.28 -3.22
N LEU A 9 15.49 6.49 -4.29
CA LEU A 9 14.85 5.17 -4.40
C LEU A 9 15.28 4.23 -3.28
N LYS A 10 16.59 4.19 -2.98
CA LYS A 10 17.11 3.39 -1.87
C LYS A 10 16.57 3.88 -0.52
N GLN A 11 16.46 5.18 -0.33
CA GLN A 11 15.91 5.75 0.90
C GLN A 11 14.42 5.39 1.07
N GLN A 12 13.63 5.45 0.00
CA GLN A 12 12.22 5.03 0.02
C GLN A 12 12.07 3.55 0.36
N PHE A 13 12.90 2.70 -0.26
CA PHE A 13 12.93 1.26 0.03
C PHE A 13 13.25 0.97 1.52
N ASP A 14 14.30 1.60 2.06
CA ASP A 14 14.68 1.43 3.47
C ASP A 14 13.61 1.97 4.44
N GLN A 15 12.92 3.05 4.06
CA GLN A 15 11.82 3.61 4.84
C GLN A 15 10.61 2.68 4.85
N GLU A 16 10.24 2.13 3.70
CA GLU A 16 9.12 1.20 3.55
C GLU A 16 9.32 -0.05 4.42
N ILE A 17 10.51 -0.67 4.37
CA ILE A 17 10.84 -1.83 5.21
C ILE A 17 10.73 -1.49 6.70
N LYS A 18 11.29 -0.34 7.12
CA LYS A 18 11.25 0.08 8.53
C LYS A 18 9.84 0.37 9.04
N LEU A 19 9.00 0.94 8.18
CA LEU A 19 7.60 1.22 8.47
C LEU A 19 6.83 -0.09 8.63
N MET A 20 6.89 -0.95 7.60
CA MET A 20 6.09 -2.17 7.54
C MET A 20 6.51 -3.21 8.59
N ALA A 21 7.78 -3.22 9.01
CA ALA A 21 8.25 -4.03 10.12
C ALA A 21 7.58 -3.67 11.48
N LYS A 22 7.01 -2.48 11.60
CA LYS A 22 6.39 -1.98 12.85
C LYS A 22 4.88 -1.84 12.75
N CYS A 23 4.32 -1.84 11.54
CA CYS A 23 2.94 -1.49 11.27
C CYS A 23 2.18 -2.69 10.69
N GLN A 24 1.65 -3.54 11.57
CA GLN A 24 0.74 -4.63 11.20
C GLN A 24 -0.69 -4.27 11.61
N HIS A 25 -1.60 -4.21 10.62
CA HIS A 25 -3.00 -3.86 10.82
C HIS A 25 -3.86 -4.46 9.70
N GLU A 26 -5.10 -4.85 9.99
CA GLU A 26 -6.01 -5.51 9.02
C GLU A 26 -6.32 -4.69 7.75
N ASN A 27 -6.05 -3.37 7.78
CA ASN A 27 -6.28 -2.46 6.66
C ASN A 27 -4.98 -1.86 6.09
N LEU A 28 -3.84 -2.50 6.38
CA LEU A 28 -2.56 -2.24 5.75
C LEU A 28 -2.06 -3.53 5.09
N VAL A 29 -1.45 -3.42 3.92
CA VAL A 29 -0.90 -4.59 3.23
C VAL A 29 0.32 -5.13 3.98
N GLU A 30 0.39 -6.44 4.16
CA GLU A 30 1.50 -7.07 4.87
C GLU A 30 2.72 -7.26 3.96
N LEU A 31 3.87 -6.75 4.40
CA LEU A 31 5.16 -7.03 3.79
C LEU A 31 5.67 -8.38 4.31
N LEU A 32 5.71 -9.38 3.44
CA LEU A 32 6.20 -10.73 3.75
C LEU A 32 7.72 -10.81 3.78
N GLY A 33 8.39 -9.95 3.01
CA GLY A 33 9.84 -9.91 2.96
C GLY A 33 10.38 -8.94 1.92
N PHE A 34 11.70 -8.90 1.82
CA PHE A 34 12.42 -8.09 0.84
C PHE A 34 13.71 -8.78 0.41
N SER A 35 14.23 -8.42 -0.77
CA SER A 35 15.58 -8.78 -1.23
C SER A 35 16.32 -7.50 -1.62
N SER A 36 17.56 -7.38 -1.16
CA SER A 36 18.43 -6.22 -1.40
C SER A 36 19.85 -6.61 -1.86
N ASP A 37 20.08 -7.91 -2.06
CA ASP A 37 21.33 -8.55 -2.45
C ASP A 37 21.49 -8.68 -3.98
N GLY A 38 20.39 -8.57 -4.73
CA GLY A 38 20.36 -8.62 -6.20
C GLY A 38 20.67 -7.30 -6.89
N ALA A 39 20.64 -7.33 -8.24
CA ALA A 39 20.82 -6.15 -9.08
C ALA A 39 19.72 -5.08 -8.90
N GLN A 40 18.54 -5.51 -8.44
CA GLN A 40 17.41 -4.63 -8.13
C GLN A 40 16.81 -5.03 -6.78
N PRO A 41 16.55 -4.06 -5.88
CA PRO A 41 15.86 -4.34 -4.63
C PRO A 41 14.39 -4.70 -4.90
N CYS A 42 13.87 -5.69 -4.17
CA CYS A 42 12.53 -6.23 -4.33
C CYS A 42 11.78 -6.23 -3.00
N LEU A 43 10.47 -5.94 -3.05
CA LEU A 43 9.54 -6.07 -1.93
C LEU A 43 8.54 -7.18 -2.24
N VAL A 44 8.24 -8.02 -1.25
CA VAL A 44 7.31 -9.14 -1.37
C VAL A 44 6.14 -8.88 -0.43
N TYR A 45 4.94 -8.73 -0.99
CA TYR A 45 3.71 -8.47 -0.26
C TYR A 45 2.74 -9.65 -0.35
N GLU A 46 1.77 -9.70 0.56
CA GLU A 46 0.60 -10.56 0.38
C GLU A 46 -0.14 -10.19 -0.92
N TYR A 47 -0.57 -11.20 -1.67
CA TYR A 47 -1.28 -10.99 -2.92
C TYR A 47 -2.71 -10.53 -2.65
N MET A 48 -3.06 -9.36 -3.18
CA MET A 48 -4.41 -8.80 -3.12
C MET A 48 -5.19 -9.17 -4.39
N PRO A 49 -6.07 -10.20 -4.37
CA PRO A 49 -6.69 -10.75 -5.59
C PRO A 49 -7.64 -9.79 -6.31
N ASN A 50 -8.07 -8.72 -5.65
CA ASN A 50 -8.95 -7.70 -6.23
C ASN A 50 -8.17 -6.50 -6.79
N GLY A 51 -6.84 -6.49 -6.76
CA GLY A 51 -6.03 -5.38 -7.26
C GLY A 51 -6.28 -4.06 -6.52
N SER A 52 -6.06 -2.94 -7.21
CA SER A 52 -6.22 -1.60 -6.64
C SER A 52 -7.70 -1.17 -6.57
N LEU A 53 -8.02 -0.27 -5.65
CA LEU A 53 -9.36 0.31 -5.59
C LEU A 53 -9.67 1.12 -6.86
N LEU A 54 -8.68 1.81 -7.43
CA LEU A 54 -8.79 2.50 -8.72
C LEU A 54 -9.27 1.58 -9.84
N ASP A 55 -8.63 0.42 -10.01
CA ASP A 55 -8.98 -0.54 -11.06
C ASP A 55 -10.39 -1.08 -10.84
N ARG A 56 -10.74 -1.37 -9.58
CA ARG A 56 -12.07 -1.86 -9.21
C ARG A 56 -13.17 -0.83 -9.38
N LEU A 57 -12.88 0.45 -9.17
CA LEU A 57 -13.82 1.55 -9.44
C LEU A 57 -13.96 1.80 -10.94
N ALA A 58 -12.90 1.62 -11.72
CA ALA A 58 -12.92 1.72 -13.17
C ALA A 58 -13.55 0.48 -13.86
N CYS A 59 -13.84 -0.57 -13.11
CA CYS A 59 -14.37 -1.84 -13.63
C CYS A 59 -13.45 -2.43 -14.72
N LEU A 60 -12.13 -2.33 -14.53
CA LEU A 60 -11.16 -2.99 -15.40
C LEU A 60 -11.37 -4.50 -15.39
N ASP A 61 -10.93 -5.17 -16.47
CA ASP A 61 -11.07 -6.61 -16.69
C ASP A 61 -12.51 -7.13 -16.54
N ASP A 62 -13.49 -6.31 -16.95
CA ASP A 62 -14.93 -6.59 -16.87
C ASP A 62 -15.41 -6.92 -15.45
N THR A 63 -14.70 -6.43 -14.43
CA THR A 63 -15.08 -6.66 -13.04
C THR A 63 -16.37 -5.90 -12.67
N PRO A 64 -17.30 -6.52 -11.91
CA PRO A 64 -18.58 -5.89 -11.62
C PRO A 64 -18.42 -4.62 -10.76
N PRO A 65 -19.31 -3.62 -10.91
CA PRO A 65 -19.30 -2.42 -10.10
C PRO A 65 -19.41 -2.73 -8.60
N ILE A 66 -18.59 -2.06 -7.80
CA ILE A 66 -18.63 -2.21 -6.34
C ILE A 66 -19.92 -1.59 -5.80
N SER A 67 -20.71 -2.38 -5.06
CA SER A 67 -21.94 -1.92 -4.39
C SER A 67 -21.67 -0.78 -3.40
N TRP A 68 -22.67 0.08 -3.17
CA TRP A 68 -22.53 1.18 -2.21
C TRP A 68 -22.13 0.72 -0.81
N ASN A 69 -22.77 -0.35 -0.31
CA ASN A 69 -22.46 -0.94 0.99
C ASN A 69 -20.99 -1.39 1.08
N THR A 70 -20.46 -2.02 0.03
CA THR A 70 -19.04 -2.41 -0.02
C THR A 70 -18.13 -1.19 -0.05
N ARG A 71 -18.49 -0.12 -0.78
CA ARG A 71 -17.72 1.14 -0.77
C ARG A 71 -17.66 1.76 0.63
N CYS A 72 -18.75 1.77 1.38
CA CYS A 72 -18.76 2.24 2.76
C CYS A 72 -17.79 1.44 3.65
N LYS A 73 -17.75 0.11 3.50
CA LYS A 73 -16.79 -0.74 4.23
C LYS A 73 -15.35 -0.46 3.83
N ILE A 74 -15.07 -0.26 2.53
CA ILE A 74 -13.74 0.12 2.04
C ILE A 74 -13.30 1.43 2.67
N VAL A 75 -14.13 2.47 2.65
CA VAL A 75 -13.83 3.78 3.25
C VAL A 75 -13.57 3.65 4.75
N GLN A 76 -14.38 2.86 5.46
CA GLN A 76 -14.18 2.63 6.90
C GLN A 76 -12.85 1.91 7.17
N GLY A 77 -12.53 0.86 6.42
CA GLY A 77 -11.25 0.16 6.55
C GLY A 77 -10.06 1.07 6.23
N THR A 78 -10.13 1.87 5.16
CA THR A 78 -9.11 2.86 4.83
C THR A 78 -8.90 3.86 5.96
N ALA A 79 -9.99 4.37 6.56
CA ALA A 79 -9.90 5.30 7.70
C ALA A 79 -9.24 4.63 8.92
N ASN A 80 -9.58 3.38 9.22
CA ASN A 80 -8.98 2.62 10.32
C ASN A 80 -7.47 2.41 10.10
N GLY A 81 -7.05 2.00 8.90
CA GLY A 81 -5.64 1.83 8.57
C GLY A 81 -4.83 3.14 8.68
N ILE A 82 -5.41 4.26 8.22
CA ILE A 82 -4.79 5.59 8.37
C ILE A 82 -4.71 5.99 9.85
N ASN A 83 -5.77 5.75 10.63
CA ASN A 83 -5.77 6.05 12.06
C ASN A 83 -4.64 5.30 12.78
N PHE A 84 -4.46 4.02 12.48
CA PHE A 84 -3.37 3.21 13.03
C PHE A 84 -1.97 3.77 12.67
N LEU A 85 -1.77 4.21 11.42
CA LEU A 85 -0.52 4.87 11.01
C LEU A 85 -0.28 6.15 11.82
N HIS A 86 -1.31 6.97 12.03
CA HIS A 86 -1.23 8.21 12.79
C HIS A 86 -0.95 7.98 14.28
N GLU A 87 -1.57 6.96 14.89
CA GLU A 87 -1.26 6.53 16.27
C GLU A 87 0.21 6.10 16.42
N SER A 88 0.79 5.58 15.34
CA SER A 88 2.22 5.23 15.25
C SER A 88 3.12 6.39 14.84
N ASN A 89 2.63 7.64 14.84
CA ASN A 89 3.31 8.86 14.40
C ASN A 89 3.88 8.79 12.96
N HIS A 90 3.23 8.05 12.08
CA HIS A 90 3.62 7.95 10.67
C HIS A 90 2.62 8.62 9.74
N ILE A 91 3.15 9.38 8.77
CA ILE A 91 2.37 10.04 7.73
C ILE A 91 2.66 9.30 6.42
N HIS A 92 1.62 8.74 5.78
CA HIS A 92 1.78 7.96 4.54
C HIS A 92 2.24 8.82 3.35
N ARG A 93 1.87 10.10 3.28
CA ARG A 93 2.25 11.10 2.25
C ARG A 93 1.79 10.85 0.81
N ASP A 94 1.32 9.65 0.48
CA ASP A 94 0.90 9.30 -0.88
C ASP A 94 -0.41 8.50 -0.93
N ILE A 95 -1.38 8.86 -0.08
CA ILE A 95 -2.69 8.21 -0.05
C ILE A 95 -3.45 8.51 -1.35
N LYS A 96 -3.82 7.45 -2.07
CA LYS A 96 -4.49 7.50 -3.38
C LYS A 96 -5.59 6.44 -3.46
N ARG A 97 -6.47 6.62 -4.45
CA ARG A 97 -7.50 5.64 -4.83
C ARG A 97 -6.88 4.49 -5.61
#